data_AF-A0A6N8UFT2-F1
#
_entry.id   AF-A0A6N8UFT2-F1
#
_cell.length_a   1.000
_cell.length_b   1.000
_cell.length_c   1.000
_cell.angle_alpha   90.00
_cell.angle_beta   90.00
_cell.angle_gamma   90.00
#
_symmetry.space_group_name_H-M   'P 1'
#
loop_
_entity.id
_entity.type
_entity.pdbx_description
1 polymer ?
#
loop_
_entity_poly.entity_id
_entity_poly.type
_entity_poly.pdbx_seq_one_letter_code
_entity_poly.pdbx_strand_id
1 'polypeptide(L)'
;HGEGRVAFANSNESQLLAQKDQVALRYVDGFGESTMRYPMNPNGSTDAIAGTTSEDGRVLILMPHPERVFRSVQNSWVDRAQSNQDYSPWIRLFLNAWNVLE
;
A
#
# COMPACT_ATOMS: atom_id res chain seq x y z
N HIS A 1 -6.78 9.56 -5.87
CA HIS A 1 -6.85 10.66 -4.88
C HIS A 1 -6.21 11.92 -5.45
N GLY A 2 -6.63 13.12 -5.01
CA GLY A 2 -6.02 14.39 -5.42
C GLY A 2 -4.89 14.90 -4.50
N GLU A 3 -4.93 14.54 -3.21
CA GLU A 3 -4.03 15.08 -2.17
C GLU A 3 -3.30 13.97 -1.40
N GLY A 4 -2.87 12.91 -2.09
CA GLY A 4 -2.24 11.76 -1.44
C GLY A 4 -0.72 11.79 -1.37
N ARG A 5 -0.08 12.91 -1.68
CA ARG A 5 1.39 13.00 -1.73
C ARG A 5 1.94 13.04 -0.31
N VAL A 6 2.74 12.03 0.06
CA VAL A 6 3.52 12.08 1.31
C VAL A 6 4.56 13.18 1.20
N ALA A 7 4.54 14.09 2.16
CA ALA A 7 5.49 15.18 2.31
C ALA A 7 6.05 15.15 3.73
N PHE A 8 7.36 15.36 3.84
CA PHE A 8 8.09 15.44 5.09
C PHE A 8 8.58 16.86 5.30
N ALA A 9 8.61 17.31 6.54
CA ALA A 9 9.14 18.63 6.87
C ALA A 9 10.67 18.62 6.74
N ASN A 10 11.29 17.50 7.11
CA ASN A 10 12.73 17.30 7.08
C ASN A 10 13.11 16.15 6.15
N SER A 11 14.30 16.25 5.54
CA SER A 11 14.78 15.26 4.57
C SER A 11 15.09 13.88 5.15
N ASN A 12 15.24 13.75 6.47
CA ASN A 12 15.57 12.50 7.15
C ASN A 12 14.36 11.71 7.67
N GLU A 13 13.16 12.30 7.69
CA GLU A 13 11.97 11.69 8.29
C GLU A 13 11.54 10.41 7.59
N SER A 14 11.66 10.36 6.26
CA SER A 14 11.35 9.16 5.48
C SER A 14 12.29 7.99 5.82
N GLN A 15 13.56 8.30 6.05
CA GLN A 15 14.59 7.33 6.43
C GLN A 15 14.38 6.83 7.85
N LEU A 16 13.99 7.71 8.78
CA LEU A 16 13.65 7.34 10.15
C LEU A 16 12.43 6.41 10.19
N LEU A 17 11.38 6.68 9.42
CA LEU A 17 10.23 5.78 9.28
C LEU A 17 10.65 4.40 8.74
N ALA A 18 11.54 4.38 7.74
CA ALA A 18 12.04 3.13 7.17
C ALA A 18 12.89 2.35 8.18
N GLN A 19 13.75 3.01 8.94
CA GLN A 19 14.58 2.38 9.99
C GLN A 19 13.76 1.81 11.14
N LYS A 20 12.57 2.36 11.38
CA LYS A 20 11.62 1.87 12.39
C LYS A 20 10.65 0.82 11.85
N ASP A 21 10.83 0.34 10.63
CA ASP A 21 9.91 -0.59 9.95
C ASP A 21 8.45 -0.09 9.87
N GLN A 22 8.26 1.24 9.84
CA GLN A 22 6.93 1.86 9.82
C GLN A 22 6.41 2.14 8.41
N VAL A 23 7.16 1.83 7.36
CA VAL A 23 6.70 1.92 5.98
C VAL A 23 6.07 0.59 5.57
N ALA A 24 4.75 0.56 5.47
CA ALA A 24 4.00 -0.66 5.20
C ALA A 24 3.75 -0.92 3.70
N LEU A 25 3.65 0.15 2.89
CA LEU A 25 3.43 0.03 1.45
C LEU A 25 4.29 1.03 0.67
N ARG A 26 4.80 0.57 -0.48
CA ARG A 26 5.46 1.41 -1.48
C ARG A 26 4.86 1.20 -2.87
N TYR A 27 4.84 2.26 -3.68
CA TYR A 27 4.62 2.16 -5.11
C TYR A 27 5.86 1.57 -5.80
N VAL A 28 5.64 0.75 -6.80
CA VAL A 28 6.67 0.07 -7.59
C VAL A 28 6.38 0.21 -9.09
N ASP A 29 7.41 0.11 -9.91
CA ASP A 29 7.27 0.03 -11.36
C ASP A 29 6.90 -1.38 -11.83
N GLY A 30 6.80 -1.56 -13.15
CA GLY A 30 6.49 -2.86 -13.77
C GLY A 30 7.57 -3.93 -13.60
N PHE A 31 8.76 -3.57 -13.11
CA PHE A 31 9.84 -4.49 -12.77
C PHE A 31 9.88 -4.83 -11.28
N GLY A 32 8.99 -4.22 -10.48
CA GLY A 32 8.94 -4.40 -9.03
C GLY A 32 9.86 -3.46 -8.25
N GLU A 33 10.52 -2.52 -8.91
CA GLU A 33 11.43 -1.57 -8.25
C GLU A 33 10.66 -0.37 -7.72
N SER A 34 10.99 0.05 -6.50
CA SER A 34 10.32 1.19 -5.87
C SER A 34 10.60 2.48 -6.65
N THR A 35 9.55 3.27 -6.94
CA THR A 35 9.65 4.35 -7.92
C THR A 35 8.96 5.63 -7.50
N MET A 36 9.57 6.75 -7.88
CA MET A 36 9.01 8.10 -7.74
C MET A 36 8.38 8.63 -9.02
N ARG A 37 8.45 7.84 -10.11
CA ARG A 37 8.06 8.28 -11.44
C ARG A 37 6.55 8.15 -11.64
N TYR A 38 5.92 9.21 -12.11
CA TYR A 38 4.54 9.18 -12.58
C TYR A 38 4.42 8.34 -13.87
N PRO A 39 3.35 7.55 -14.08
CA PRO A 39 2.18 7.35 -13.19
C PRO A 39 2.32 6.21 -12.18
N MET A 40 3.42 5.44 -12.21
CA MET A 40 3.63 4.26 -11.35
C MET A 40 3.60 4.63 -9.86
N ASN A 41 4.15 5.80 -9.53
CA ASN A 41 3.82 6.54 -8.32
C ASN A 41 2.86 7.69 -8.69
N PRO A 42 1.56 7.56 -8.40
CA PRO A 42 0.54 8.46 -8.95
C PRO A 42 0.50 9.84 -8.28
N ASN A 43 1.12 10.00 -7.11
CA ASN A 43 1.05 11.22 -6.30
C ASN A 43 2.43 11.85 -6.03
N GLY A 44 3.53 11.22 -6.45
CA GLY A 44 4.88 11.71 -6.22
C GLY A 44 5.31 11.67 -4.75
N SER A 45 4.75 10.74 -3.96
CA SER A 45 5.07 10.58 -2.53
C SER A 45 6.51 10.17 -2.32
N THR A 46 7.26 10.88 -1.46
CA THR A 46 8.69 10.62 -1.15
C THR A 46 8.94 9.15 -0.81
N ASP A 47 10.06 8.61 -1.31
CA ASP A 47 10.45 7.20 -1.23
C ASP A 47 9.35 6.21 -1.66
N ALA A 48 8.44 6.65 -2.52
CA ALA A 48 7.29 5.88 -2.98
C ALA A 48 6.33 5.42 -1.88
N ILE A 49 6.37 6.03 -0.70
CA ILE A 49 5.55 5.63 0.45
C ILE A 49 4.06 5.80 0.11
N ALA A 50 3.28 4.73 0.30
CA ALA A 50 1.85 4.69 0.04
C ALA A 50 1.02 4.38 1.30
N GLY A 51 1.67 3.90 2.37
CA GLY A 51 1.06 3.62 3.66
C GLY A 51 2.08 3.38 4.76
N THR A 52 1.69 3.70 5.99
CA THR A 52 2.54 3.61 7.20
C THR A 52 1.78 3.01 8.37
N THR A 53 2.51 2.48 9.34
CA THR A 53 1.94 1.87 10.54
C THR A 53 2.46 2.51 11.83
N SER A 54 1.67 2.43 12.90
CA SER A 54 2.12 2.76 14.25
C SER A 54 3.28 1.85 14.70
N GLU A 55 4.04 2.31 15.68
CA GLU A 55 5.24 1.62 16.21
C GLU A 55 4.90 0.24 16.80
N ASP A 56 3.66 0.05 17.24
CA ASP A 56 3.12 -1.23 17.76
C ASP A 56 2.31 -2.04 16.73
N GLY A 57 2.23 -1.59 15.48
CA GLY A 57 1.56 -2.29 14.39
C GLY A 57 0.02 -2.29 14.44
N ARG A 58 -0.60 -1.68 15.45
CA ARG A 58 -2.07 -1.74 15.64
C ARG A 58 -2.85 -0.79 14.75
N VAL A 59 -2.21 0.26 14.22
CA VAL A 59 -2.84 1.26 13.35
C VAL A 59 -2.08 1.33 12.04
N LEU A 60 -2.77 1.01 10.94
CA LEU A 60 -2.28 1.13 9.57
C LEU A 60 -3.06 2.24 8.86
N ILE A 61 -2.35 3.19 8.25
CA ILE A 61 -2.94 4.17 7.34
C ILE A 61 -2.35 3.99 5.95
N LEU A 62 -3.18 4.11 4.92
CA LEU A 62 -2.77 3.94 3.53
C LEU A 62 -3.63 4.79 2.60
N MET A 63 -3.05 5.20 1.47
CA MET A 63 -3.75 5.94 0.41
C MET A 63 -4.45 5.05 -0.63
N PRO A 64 -3.92 3.85 -1.00
CA PRO A 64 -4.66 2.91 -1.84
C PRO A 64 -6.01 2.49 -1.24
N HIS A 65 -6.90 1.90 -2.04
CA HIS A 65 -8.24 1.50 -1.58
C HIS A 65 -8.43 -0.03 -1.63
N PRO A 66 -7.85 -0.80 -0.69
CA PRO A 66 -7.98 -2.26 -0.67
C PRO A 66 -9.45 -2.72 -0.57
N GLU A 67 -10.31 -1.94 0.07
CA GLU A 67 -11.74 -2.19 0.21
C GLU A 67 -12.51 -2.07 -1.11
N ARG A 68 -11.95 -1.38 -2.12
CA ARG A 68 -12.55 -1.30 -3.45
C ARG A 68 -12.19 -2.46 -4.35
N VAL A 69 -11.17 -3.24 -3.98
CA VAL A 69 -10.58 -4.29 -4.83
C VAL A 69 -10.40 -5.63 -4.13
N PHE A 70 -11.06 -5.87 -2.99
CA PHE A 70 -10.94 -7.14 -2.25
C PHE A 70 -11.57 -8.33 -2.98
N ARG A 71 -12.56 -8.10 -3.87
CA ARG A 71 -13.06 -9.14 -4.78
C ARG A 71 -12.29 -9.09 -6.10
N SER A 72 -11.96 -10.25 -6.66
CA SER A 72 -11.22 -10.32 -7.93
C SER A 72 -11.96 -9.59 -9.05
N VAL A 73 -13.28 -9.73 -9.12
CA VAL A 73 -14.14 -9.08 -10.13
C VAL A 73 -14.09 -7.54 -10.08
N GLN A 74 -13.64 -6.94 -8.98
CA GLN A 74 -13.52 -5.48 -8.85
C GLN A 74 -12.16 -4.93 -9.34
N ASN A 75 -11.20 -5.80 -9.62
CA ASN A 75 -9.89 -5.39 -10.11
C ASN A 75 -9.98 -5.10 -11.62
N SER A 76 -9.45 -3.95 -12.05
CA SER A 76 -9.46 -3.56 -13.46
C SER A 76 -8.69 -4.53 -14.36
N TRP A 77 -7.72 -5.24 -13.79
CA TRP A 77 -6.95 -6.29 -14.44
C TRP A 77 -6.64 -7.37 -13.40
N VAL A 78 -6.75 -8.63 -13.81
CA VAL A 78 -6.35 -9.80 -13.03
C VAL A 78 -5.65 -10.74 -14.01
N ASP A 79 -4.60 -11.41 -13.55
CA ASP A 79 -4.00 -12.50 -14.31
C ASP A 79 -5.07 -13.57 -14.60
N ARG A 80 -5.14 -14.05 -15.85
CA ARG A 80 -6.06 -15.14 -16.23
C ARG A 80 -5.82 -16.39 -15.40
N ALA A 81 -4.59 -16.64 -14.95
CA ALA A 81 -4.30 -17.76 -14.06
C ALA A 81 -5.02 -17.64 -12.71
N GLN A 82 -5.35 -16.41 -12.28
CA GLN A 82 -6.01 -16.10 -11.01
C GLN A 82 -7.49 -15.72 -11.19
N SER A 83 -8.02 -15.72 -12.42
CA SER A 83 -9.38 -15.23 -12.69
C SER A 83 -10.50 -16.06 -12.06
N ASN A 84 -10.20 -17.29 -11.65
CA ASN A 84 -11.16 -18.18 -11.01
C ASN A 84 -11.22 -18.00 -9.47
N GLN A 85 -10.44 -17.08 -8.89
CA GLN A 85 -10.50 -16.78 -7.47
C GLN A 85 -11.56 -15.71 -7.18
N ASP A 86 -12.40 -15.91 -6.17
CA ASP A 86 -13.43 -14.93 -5.79
C ASP A 86 -12.85 -13.65 -5.17
N TYR A 87 -11.73 -13.79 -4.44
CA TYR A 87 -11.08 -12.72 -3.69
C TYR A 87 -9.69 -12.42 -4.21
N SER A 88 -9.33 -11.14 -4.20
CA SER A 88 -7.98 -10.68 -4.49
C SER A 88 -7.08 -10.80 -3.25
N PRO A 89 -5.76 -10.64 -3.40
CA PRO A 89 -4.84 -10.63 -2.26
C PRO A 89 -5.20 -9.63 -1.15
N TRP A 90 -5.88 -8.52 -1.49
CA TRP A 90 -6.27 -7.48 -0.53
C TRP A 90 -7.24 -7.96 0.54
N ILE A 91 -7.98 -9.06 0.32
CA ILE A 91 -8.85 -9.63 1.37
C ILE A 91 -8.07 -9.98 2.64
N ARG A 92 -6.78 -10.31 2.50
CA ARG A 92 -5.95 -10.74 3.62
C ARG A 92 -5.77 -9.66 4.68
N LEU A 93 -5.81 -8.39 4.30
CA LEU A 93 -5.73 -7.26 5.24
C LEU A 93 -6.89 -7.34 6.25
N PHE A 94 -8.11 -7.59 5.78
CA PHE A 94 -9.30 -7.67 6.63
C PHE A 94 -9.34 -8.96 7.46
N LEU A 95 -8.91 -10.08 6.89
CA LEU A 95 -8.80 -11.36 7.62
C LEU A 95 -7.74 -11.30 8.72
N ASN A 96 -6.61 -10.62 8.50
CA ASN A 96 -5.61 -10.43 9.54
C ASN A 96 -6.16 -9.59 10.70
N ALA A 97 -6.93 -8.53 10.40
CA ALA A 97 -7.57 -7.72 11.44
C ALA A 97 -8.57 -8.53 12.27
N TRP A 98 -9.35 -9.40 11.63
CA TRP A 98 -10.25 -10.34 12.33
C TRP A 98 -9.48 -11.29 13.24
N ASN A 99 -8.46 -11.97 12.71
CA ASN A 99 -7.72 -13.00 13.43
C ASN A 99 -6.93 -12.49 14.64
N VAL A 100 -6.59 -11.20 14.70
CA VAL A 100 -5.89 -10.60 15.85
C VAL A 100 -6.84 -10.34 17.03
N LEU A 101 -8.15 -10.34 16.79
CA LEU A 101 -9.17 -10.13 17.81
C LEU A 101 -9.68 -11.44 18.44
N GLU A 102 -9.41 -12.57 17.80
CA GLU A 102 -9.68 -13.93 18.32
C GLU A 102 -8.49 -14.45 19.15
#